data_AF-A0A261AEY2-F1
#
_entry.id   AF-A0A261AEY2-F1
#
_cell.length_a   1.000
_cell.length_b   1.000
_cell.length_c   1.000
_cell.angle_alpha   90.00
_cell.angle_beta   90.00
_cell.angle_gamma   90.00
#
_symmetry.space_group_name_H-M   'P 1'
#
loop_
_entity.id
_entity.type
_entity.pdbx_description
1 polymer ?
#
loop_
_entity_poly.entity_id
_entity_poly.type
_entity_poly.pdbx_seq_one_letter_code
_entity_poly.pdbx_strand_id
1 'polypeptide(L)'
;MSRVQRGADFRLWHTQRKFFMDDYYRGGMLVRNVVYRDVLRREEITTTLQSSEVFADNVRVEEADQRLQLDLPASDGNESDMDQPKSPKKSMANIARSVLNRANQFIASFQDLPVLRLEQCAVRSPLNALANLLFTCRDLKEKLENFHDPNCLSSTSLSAIFKKEDRDCSKLLESLPDEFHSGQKTFAEISRKLLERLQAENNDYVDMVTNWYLICHDCDDEEEATTMETFVSVPLPDDADFQMAIENALEPRIHPDKECKNCNRQNQHGYITRLHNSNSHLILLVDREETSKFLDTSANSTCHILDQDYKLTAFTEVKEKVDKRTGAATKVFKTWIRNRDSWICVSDKSIEKKQDDVNLSGINIEAIALEKYYP
;
A
#
# COMPACT_ATOMS: atom_id res chain seq x y z
N MET A 1 -37.43 1.64 -26.06
CA MET A 1 -38.34 2.35 -25.12
C MET A 1 -37.50 3.23 -24.21
N SER A 2 -37.47 4.53 -24.50
CA SER A 2 -36.83 5.57 -23.68
C SER A 2 -37.92 6.34 -22.95
N ARG A 3 -37.91 6.31 -21.62
CA ARG A 3 -38.71 7.21 -20.77
C ARG A 3 -38.01 7.65 -19.48
N VAL A 4 -36.75 7.27 -19.26
CA VAL A 4 -36.02 7.65 -18.05
C VAL A 4 -34.63 8.14 -18.45
N GLN A 5 -34.39 9.44 -18.29
CA GLN A 5 -33.15 10.10 -18.70
C GLN A 5 -32.30 10.59 -17.52
N ARG A 6 -32.85 10.60 -16.30
CA ARG A 6 -32.16 11.05 -15.07
C ARG A 6 -32.29 9.99 -13.99
N GLY A 7 -31.24 9.82 -13.17
CA GLY A 7 -31.22 8.83 -12.08
C GLY A 7 -32.26 9.07 -10.99
N ALA A 8 -32.73 10.31 -10.82
CA ALA A 8 -33.82 10.66 -9.89
C ALA A 8 -35.19 10.13 -10.38
N ASP A 9 -35.47 10.24 -11.68
CA ASP A 9 -36.72 9.78 -12.29
C ASP A 9 -36.79 8.23 -12.29
N PHE A 10 -35.64 7.56 -12.43
CA PHE A 10 -35.55 6.10 -12.30
C PHE A 10 -35.83 5.62 -10.87
N ARG A 11 -35.29 6.32 -9.88
CA ARG A 11 -35.52 6.02 -8.46
C ARG A 11 -37.00 6.15 -8.09
N LEU A 12 -37.69 7.17 -8.60
CA LEU A 12 -39.12 7.38 -8.41
C LEU A 12 -39.98 6.30 -9.11
N TRP A 13 -39.59 5.89 -10.32
CA TRP A 13 -40.23 4.80 -11.06
C TRP A 13 -40.09 3.45 -10.34
N HIS A 14 -38.98 3.22 -9.66
CA HIS A 14 -38.71 1.99 -8.90
C HIS A 14 -39.51 1.91 -7.58
N THR A 15 -39.78 3.04 -6.91
CA THR A 15 -40.55 3.06 -5.66
C THR A 15 -42.07 2.98 -5.86
N GLN A 16 -42.62 3.50 -6.96
CA GLN A 16 -44.07 3.52 -7.19
C GLN A 16 -44.70 2.16 -7.55
N ARG A 17 -43.92 1.12 -7.85
CA ARG A 17 -44.45 -0.20 -8.29
C ARG A 17 -44.33 -1.33 -7.26
N LYS A 18 -44.09 -1.03 -5.98
CA LYS A 18 -44.11 -2.03 -4.87
C LYS A 18 -45.47 -2.68 -4.60
N PHE A 19 -46.54 -2.24 -5.28
CA PHE A 19 -47.86 -2.86 -5.22
C PHE A 19 -48.29 -3.25 -6.63
N PHE A 20 -47.93 -4.45 -7.09
CA PHE A 20 -48.75 -5.41 -7.84
C PHE A 20 -47.86 -6.50 -8.47
N MET A 21 -48.33 -7.74 -8.37
CA MET A 21 -47.76 -8.99 -8.87
C MET A 21 -47.40 -8.94 -10.37
N ASP A 22 -46.14 -8.70 -10.71
CA ASP A 22 -45.66 -8.71 -12.11
C ASP A 22 -44.40 -9.58 -12.32
N ASP A 23 -44.02 -10.39 -11.33
CA ASP A 23 -42.75 -11.15 -11.34
C ASP A 23 -42.76 -12.43 -12.19
N TYR A 24 -43.87 -12.80 -12.85
CA TYR A 24 -43.99 -14.13 -13.45
C TYR A 24 -43.96 -14.26 -14.97
N TYR A 25 -44.00 -13.18 -15.77
CA TYR A 25 -43.94 -13.34 -17.23
C TYR A 25 -43.12 -12.25 -17.96
N ARG A 26 -42.01 -12.71 -18.58
CA ARG A 26 -41.23 -12.07 -19.65
C ARG A 26 -40.41 -10.81 -19.30
N GLY A 27 -39.13 -11.03 -18.94
CA GLY A 27 -38.01 -10.16 -19.33
C GLY A 27 -37.84 -8.80 -18.62
N GLY A 28 -38.71 -8.44 -17.67
CA GLY A 28 -38.68 -7.13 -17.01
C GLY A 28 -37.44 -6.85 -16.14
N MET A 29 -36.78 -7.88 -15.60
CA MET A 29 -35.63 -7.73 -14.70
C MET A 29 -34.31 -7.43 -15.44
N LEU A 30 -34.13 -8.05 -16.62
CA LEU A 30 -32.91 -7.87 -17.43
C LEU A 30 -32.82 -6.48 -18.07
N VAL A 31 -33.95 -5.93 -18.54
CA VAL A 31 -34.00 -4.56 -19.08
C VAL A 31 -33.73 -3.51 -17.99
N ARG A 32 -34.09 -3.80 -16.73
CA ARG A 32 -33.83 -2.90 -15.58
C ARG A 32 -32.35 -2.77 -15.27
N ASN A 33 -31.59 -3.87 -15.26
CA ASN A 33 -30.16 -3.83 -14.92
C ASN A 33 -29.31 -3.15 -16.00
N VAL A 34 -29.65 -3.31 -17.27
CA VAL A 34 -28.92 -2.65 -18.37
C VAL A 34 -29.15 -1.14 -18.36
N VAL A 35 -30.40 -0.69 -18.20
CA VAL A 35 -30.72 0.74 -18.12
C VAL A 35 -30.16 1.39 -16.84
N TYR A 36 -30.16 0.65 -15.72
CA TYR A 36 -29.55 1.11 -14.46
C TYR A 36 -28.05 1.37 -14.62
N ARG A 37 -27.33 0.46 -15.30
CA ARG A 37 -25.89 0.58 -15.53
C ARG A 37 -25.56 1.74 -16.46
N ASP A 38 -26.30 1.93 -17.56
CA ASP A 38 -25.99 2.97 -18.54
C ASP A 38 -26.34 4.39 -18.07
N VAL A 39 -27.42 4.56 -17.29
CA VAL A 39 -27.81 5.89 -16.76
C VAL A 39 -26.88 6.32 -15.62
N LEU A 40 -26.53 5.40 -14.70
CA LEU A 40 -25.60 5.72 -13.60
C LEU A 40 -24.16 5.91 -14.08
N ARG A 41 -23.71 5.13 -15.06
CA ARG A 41 -22.37 5.29 -15.63
C ARG A 41 -22.21 6.63 -16.34
N ARG A 42 -23.27 7.14 -16.99
CA ARG A 42 -23.27 8.51 -17.55
C ARG A 42 -23.29 9.57 -16.45
N GLU A 43 -24.07 9.42 -15.38
CA GLU A 43 -24.04 10.36 -14.25
C GLU A 43 -22.66 10.37 -13.57
N GLU A 44 -22.04 9.22 -13.33
CA GLU A 44 -20.68 9.10 -12.78
C GLU A 44 -19.66 9.82 -13.66
N ILE A 45 -19.62 9.54 -14.97
CA ILE A 45 -18.68 10.18 -15.91
C ILE A 45 -18.85 11.71 -15.91
N THR A 46 -20.09 12.21 -15.90
CA THR A 46 -20.35 13.65 -15.90
C THR A 46 -19.90 14.29 -14.59
N THR A 47 -20.06 13.58 -13.46
CA THR A 47 -19.62 14.02 -12.13
C THR A 47 -18.10 14.01 -12.02
N THR A 48 -17.44 12.99 -12.58
CA THR A 48 -15.98 12.89 -12.64
C THR A 48 -15.37 13.99 -13.51
N LEU A 49 -15.96 14.28 -14.68
CA LEU A 49 -15.50 15.37 -15.56
C LEU A 49 -15.68 16.75 -14.91
N GLN A 50 -16.82 17.02 -14.27
CA GLN A 50 -17.03 18.26 -13.53
C GLN A 50 -16.09 18.39 -12.32
N SER A 51 -15.75 17.28 -11.65
CA SER A 51 -14.79 17.29 -10.55
C SER A 51 -13.35 17.55 -11.03
N SER A 52 -13.01 17.15 -12.26
CA SER A 52 -11.69 17.34 -12.87
C SER A 52 -11.48 18.78 -13.38
N GLU A 53 -12.50 19.43 -13.94
CA GLU A 53 -12.46 20.86 -14.27
C GLU A 53 -12.29 21.74 -13.02
N VAL A 54 -13.00 21.41 -11.93
CA VAL A 54 -12.83 22.10 -10.63
C VAL A 54 -11.44 21.84 -10.01
N PHE A 55 -10.81 20.71 -10.31
CA PHE A 55 -9.43 20.40 -9.86
C PHE A 55 -8.40 21.28 -10.57
N ALA A 56 -8.55 21.51 -11.88
CA ALA A 56 -7.67 22.38 -12.66
C ALA A 56 -7.77 23.87 -12.24
N ASP A 57 -8.96 24.33 -11.87
CA ASP A 57 -9.16 25.71 -11.41
C ASP A 57 -8.63 25.94 -9.99
N ASN A 58 -8.71 24.96 -9.09
CA ASN A 58 -8.19 25.11 -7.72
C ASN A 58 -6.66 25.11 -7.65
N VAL A 59 -5.97 24.35 -8.51
CA VAL A 59 -4.49 24.38 -8.61
C VAL A 59 -4.00 25.74 -9.11
N ARG A 60 -4.74 26.39 -10.01
CA ARG A 60 -4.43 27.75 -10.49
C ARG A 60 -4.63 28.84 -9.44
N VAL A 61 -5.58 28.66 -8.52
CA VAL A 61 -5.84 29.64 -7.43
C VAL A 61 -4.76 29.56 -6.36
N GLU A 62 -4.26 28.37 -6.02
CA GLU A 62 -3.16 28.21 -5.03
C GLU A 62 -1.82 28.78 -5.54
N GLU A 63 -1.53 28.70 -6.85
CA GLU A 63 -0.34 29.35 -7.44
C GLU A 63 -0.43 30.88 -7.49
N ALA A 64 -1.65 31.44 -7.59
CA ALA A 64 -1.87 32.89 -7.59
C ALA A 64 -1.78 33.48 -6.16
N ASP A 65 -2.31 32.79 -5.15
CA ASP A 65 -2.25 33.22 -3.75
C ASP A 65 -0.83 33.15 -3.18
N GLN A 66 0.00 32.19 -3.63
CA GLN A 66 1.42 32.15 -3.23
C GLN A 66 2.26 33.28 -3.84
N ARG A 67 1.85 33.86 -4.98
CA ARG A 67 2.51 35.03 -5.56
C ARG A 67 2.09 36.36 -4.93
N LEU A 68 0.89 36.43 -4.35
CA LEU A 68 0.35 37.65 -3.72
C LEU A 68 0.82 37.87 -2.28
N GLN A 69 1.44 36.88 -1.63
CA GLN A 69 1.94 37.01 -0.25
C GLN A 69 3.39 37.51 -0.12
N LEU A 70 4.07 37.82 -1.23
CA LEU A 70 5.49 38.22 -1.23
C LEU A 70 5.76 39.72 -1.46
N ASP A 71 4.75 40.54 -1.81
CA ASP A 71 4.96 41.97 -2.09
C ASP A 71 3.90 42.87 -1.45
N LEU A 72 4.09 43.27 -0.18
CA LEU A 72 3.46 44.49 0.35
C LEU A 72 4.39 45.18 1.37
N PRO A 73 4.83 46.44 1.12
CA PRO A 73 5.46 47.28 2.13
C PRO A 73 4.41 48.01 2.99
N ALA A 74 4.76 48.28 4.24
CA ALA A 74 3.96 49.05 5.18
C ALA A 74 3.99 50.56 4.88
N SER A 75 2.84 51.24 4.95
CA SER A 75 2.76 52.69 5.11
C SER A 75 1.44 53.12 5.77
N ASP A 76 1.57 54.04 6.73
CA ASP A 76 0.53 54.77 7.46
C ASP A 76 -0.29 55.74 6.59
N GLY A 77 -1.50 56.11 7.04
CA GLY A 77 -2.16 57.37 6.64
C GLY A 77 -3.70 57.43 6.73
N ASN A 78 -4.20 58.38 7.53
CA ASN A 78 -5.57 58.73 7.94
C ASN A 78 -6.73 58.89 6.90
N GLU A 79 -7.94 58.64 7.43
CA GLU A 79 -9.28 59.25 7.25
C GLU A 79 -9.68 60.01 5.96
N SER A 80 -10.81 59.60 5.34
CA SER A 80 -12.06 60.39 5.33
C SER A 80 -13.20 59.75 4.49
N ASP A 81 -14.39 60.25 4.76
CA ASP A 81 -15.78 59.84 4.51
C ASP A 81 -16.28 59.34 3.13
N MET A 82 -17.42 58.62 3.24
CA MET A 82 -18.54 58.46 2.28
C MET A 82 -18.36 57.57 1.02
N ASP A 83 -18.77 56.30 1.13
CA ASP A 83 -20.05 55.79 0.57
C ASP A 83 -20.16 54.28 0.83
N GLN A 84 -21.30 53.81 1.34
CA GLN A 84 -21.55 52.38 1.54
C GLN A 84 -21.90 51.68 0.21
N PRO A 85 -21.24 50.55 -0.12
CA PRO A 85 -21.90 49.44 -0.77
C PRO A 85 -22.25 48.38 0.28
N LYS A 86 -23.53 47.99 0.32
CA LYS A 86 -24.05 46.87 1.10
C LYS A 86 -23.20 45.61 0.84
N SER A 87 -22.32 45.28 1.79
CA SER A 87 -21.46 44.09 1.75
C SER A 87 -22.28 42.78 1.66
N PRO A 88 -21.87 41.79 0.86
CA PRO A 88 -22.49 40.46 0.85
C PRO A 88 -21.96 39.63 2.05
N LYS A 89 -22.31 40.02 3.29
CA LYS A 89 -21.94 39.30 4.52
C LYS A 89 -22.56 37.89 4.65
N LYS A 90 -23.41 37.48 3.71
CA LYS A 90 -24.01 36.12 3.65
C LYS A 90 -23.17 35.09 2.88
N SER A 91 -22.02 35.46 2.32
CA SER A 91 -21.26 34.56 1.44
C SER A 91 -20.13 33.78 2.14
N MET A 92 -19.30 34.44 2.96
CA MET A 92 -18.09 33.79 3.50
C MET A 92 -18.38 32.68 4.52
N ALA A 93 -19.38 32.83 5.39
CA ALA A 93 -19.71 31.82 6.39
C ALA A 93 -20.28 30.53 5.76
N ASN A 94 -20.98 30.66 4.63
CA ASN A 94 -21.51 29.52 3.89
C ASN A 94 -20.43 28.85 3.04
N ILE A 95 -19.51 29.63 2.46
CA ILE A 95 -18.31 29.11 1.78
C ILE A 95 -17.42 28.38 2.78
N ALA A 96 -17.12 28.98 3.94
CA ALA A 96 -16.34 28.35 5.00
C ALA A 96 -16.99 27.06 5.51
N ARG A 97 -18.32 27.02 5.71
CA ARG A 97 -19.04 25.79 6.08
C ARG A 97 -19.03 24.74 4.97
N SER A 98 -19.15 25.15 3.71
CA SER A 98 -19.03 24.26 2.54
C SER A 98 -17.63 23.64 2.44
N VAL A 99 -16.59 24.46 2.59
CA VAL A 99 -15.18 24.03 2.59
C VAL A 99 -14.91 23.11 3.78
N LEU A 100 -15.39 23.46 4.97
CA LEU A 100 -15.25 22.63 6.17
C LEU A 100 -16.01 21.30 6.03
N ASN A 101 -17.21 21.30 5.46
CA ASN A 101 -17.97 20.08 5.22
C ASN A 101 -17.32 19.20 4.14
N ARG A 102 -16.74 19.80 3.09
CA ARG A 102 -15.96 19.07 2.08
C ARG A 102 -14.66 18.53 2.66
N ALA A 103 -13.96 19.30 3.49
CA ALA A 103 -12.78 18.85 4.21
C ALA A 103 -13.11 17.73 5.19
N ASN A 104 -14.24 17.80 5.89
CA ASN A 104 -14.71 16.75 6.80
C ASN A 104 -15.17 15.49 6.05
N GLN A 105 -15.84 15.62 4.90
CA GLN A 105 -16.15 14.48 4.02
C GLN A 105 -14.87 13.86 3.43
N PHE A 106 -13.89 14.69 3.06
CA PHE A 106 -12.58 14.25 2.61
C PHE A 106 -11.87 13.49 3.75
N ILE A 107 -11.74 14.07 4.95
CA ILE A 107 -11.13 13.44 6.14
C ILE A 107 -11.86 12.14 6.51
N ALA A 108 -13.20 12.10 6.46
CA ALA A 108 -13.97 10.89 6.70
C ALA A 108 -13.67 9.80 5.66
N SER A 109 -13.49 10.18 4.38
CA SER A 109 -13.08 9.23 3.33
C SER A 109 -11.67 8.64 3.54
N PHE A 110 -10.82 9.30 4.35
CA PHE A 110 -9.49 8.80 4.73
C PHE A 110 -9.48 7.92 5.98
N GLN A 111 -10.52 7.96 6.83
CA GLN A 111 -10.57 7.15 8.04
C GLN A 111 -10.71 5.64 7.74
N ASP A 112 -11.40 5.30 6.65
CA ASP A 112 -11.67 3.93 6.21
C ASP A 112 -10.66 3.36 5.21
N LEU A 113 -9.60 4.11 4.88
CA LEU A 113 -8.58 3.60 3.96
C LEU A 113 -7.75 2.50 4.61
N PRO A 114 -7.27 1.52 3.82
CA PRO A 114 -6.43 0.43 4.30
C PRO A 114 -4.99 0.91 4.51
N VAL A 115 -4.80 2.03 5.21
CA VAL A 115 -3.49 2.65 5.44
C VAL A 115 -3.32 3.06 6.90
N LEU A 116 -2.08 3.09 7.36
CA LEU A 116 -1.67 3.55 8.68
C LEU A 116 -0.96 4.90 8.56
N ARG A 117 -1.49 5.91 9.24
CA ARG A 117 -0.89 7.25 9.31
C ARG A 117 -0.08 7.34 10.59
N LEU A 118 1.23 7.11 10.48
CA LEU A 118 2.14 6.94 11.61
C LEU A 118 2.98 8.19 11.83
N GLU A 119 3.31 8.51 13.08
CA GLU A 119 4.08 9.71 13.40
C GLU A 119 5.44 9.71 12.69
N GLN A 120 5.81 10.88 12.20
CA GLN A 120 6.99 11.05 11.38
C GLN A 120 8.25 11.05 12.25
N CYS A 121 9.15 10.10 12.01
CA CYS A 121 10.46 10.05 12.65
C CYS A 121 11.46 9.35 11.73
N ALA A 122 12.63 9.96 11.52
CA ALA A 122 13.66 9.45 10.61
C ALA A 122 14.12 8.03 10.97
N VAL A 123 14.30 7.73 12.27
CA VAL A 123 14.72 6.41 12.76
C VAL A 123 13.65 5.34 12.53
N ARG A 124 12.37 5.73 12.62
CA ARG A 124 11.22 4.81 12.53
C ARG A 124 10.59 4.76 11.15
N SER A 125 11.01 5.59 10.19
CA SER A 125 10.46 5.63 8.84
C SER A 125 10.49 4.26 8.12
N PRO A 126 11.57 3.45 8.20
CA PRO A 126 11.55 2.08 7.66
C PRO A 126 10.46 1.21 8.31
N LEU A 127 10.32 1.31 9.63
CA LEU A 127 9.36 0.54 10.41
C LEU A 127 7.91 0.98 10.12
N ASN A 128 7.67 2.28 9.94
CA ASN A 128 6.39 2.82 9.51
C ASN A 128 5.98 2.26 8.13
N ALA A 129 6.94 2.19 7.21
CA ALA A 129 6.70 1.67 5.86
C ALA A 129 6.42 0.16 5.86
N LEU A 130 7.17 -0.60 6.66
CA LEU A 130 6.93 -2.03 6.84
C LEU A 130 5.60 -2.31 7.55
N ALA A 131 5.24 -1.57 8.59
CA ALA A 131 3.95 -1.71 9.27
C ALA A 131 2.78 -1.47 8.31
N ASN A 132 2.90 -0.45 7.45
CA ASN A 132 1.93 -0.22 6.37
C ASN A 132 1.87 -1.38 5.37
N LEU A 133 3.02 -1.95 4.97
CA LEU A 133 3.08 -3.11 4.10
C LEU A 133 2.34 -4.31 4.72
N LEU A 134 2.66 -4.64 5.96
CA LEU A 134 2.02 -5.75 6.71
C LEU A 134 0.53 -5.53 6.95
N PHE A 135 0.09 -4.27 7.11
CA PHE A 135 -1.31 -3.92 7.28
C PHE A 135 -2.18 -4.26 6.05
N THR A 136 -1.56 -4.42 4.88
CA THR A 136 -2.26 -4.86 3.67
C THR A 136 -2.51 -6.37 3.62
N CYS A 137 -1.74 -7.14 4.39
CA CYS A 137 -1.90 -8.58 4.49
C CYS A 137 -3.14 -8.92 5.31
N ARG A 138 -4.27 -9.21 4.64
CA ARG A 138 -5.59 -9.35 5.27
C ARG A 138 -5.60 -10.32 6.46
N ASP A 139 -5.07 -11.52 6.28
CA ASP A 139 -5.12 -12.58 7.30
C ASP A 139 -4.24 -12.22 8.51
N LEU A 140 -3.04 -11.67 8.24
CA LEU A 140 -2.14 -11.19 9.27
C LEU A 140 -2.76 -10.01 10.04
N LYS A 141 -3.40 -9.08 9.32
CA LYS A 141 -4.09 -7.95 9.90
C LYS A 141 -5.21 -8.41 10.84
N GLU A 142 -6.08 -9.30 10.38
CA GLU A 142 -7.19 -9.82 11.19
C GLU A 142 -6.67 -10.53 12.44
N LYS A 143 -5.60 -11.31 12.33
CA LYS A 143 -4.97 -11.94 13.49
C LYS A 143 -4.39 -10.93 14.46
N LEU A 144 -3.64 -9.94 13.98
CA LEU A 144 -3.01 -8.93 14.82
C LEU A 144 -4.04 -8.00 15.47
N GLU A 145 -5.11 -7.61 14.79
CA GLU A 145 -6.24 -6.87 15.38
C GLU A 145 -6.92 -7.67 16.49
N ASN A 146 -6.86 -9.00 16.48
CA ASN A 146 -7.39 -9.85 17.54
C ASN A 146 -6.33 -10.42 18.48
N PHE A 147 -5.08 -9.96 18.41
CA PHE A 147 -3.98 -10.48 19.20
C PHE A 147 -3.99 -9.93 20.64
N HIS A 148 -3.92 -10.85 21.62
CA HIS A 148 -4.02 -10.54 23.05
C HIS A 148 -3.05 -11.42 23.85
N ASP A 149 -1.75 -11.14 23.77
CA ASP A 149 -0.75 -11.70 24.69
C ASP A 149 0.29 -10.64 25.05
N PRO A 150 0.29 -10.12 26.29
CA PRO A 150 1.19 -9.05 26.71
C PRO A 150 2.68 -9.45 26.72
N ASN A 151 2.99 -10.75 26.68
CA ASN A 151 4.39 -11.22 26.64
C ASN A 151 4.99 -11.13 25.23
N CYS A 152 4.16 -11.03 24.20
CA CYS A 152 4.57 -10.90 22.81
C CYS A 152 4.59 -9.41 22.44
N LEU A 153 5.70 -8.73 22.77
CA LEU A 153 5.82 -7.27 22.70
C LEU A 153 5.68 -6.73 21.27
N SER A 154 6.26 -7.41 20.27
CA SER A 154 6.19 -6.95 18.87
C SER A 154 4.77 -7.10 18.33
N SER A 155 4.15 -8.25 18.57
CA SER A 155 2.78 -8.55 18.15
C SER A 155 1.74 -7.68 18.87
N THR A 156 1.93 -7.41 20.16
CA THR A 156 1.09 -6.48 20.94
C THR A 156 1.21 -5.05 20.42
N SER A 157 2.42 -4.59 20.11
CA SER A 157 2.65 -3.25 19.58
C SER A 157 2.03 -3.09 18.19
N LEU A 158 2.19 -4.07 17.31
CA LEU A 158 1.52 -4.07 16.00
C LEU A 158 0.00 -4.16 16.12
N SER A 159 -0.52 -4.93 17.09
CA SER A 159 -1.97 -5.00 17.37
C SER A 159 -2.54 -3.61 17.65
N ALA A 160 -1.91 -2.86 18.57
CA ALA A 160 -2.33 -1.50 18.90
C ALA A 160 -2.25 -0.55 17.69
N ILE A 161 -1.20 -0.69 16.86
CA ILE A 161 -1.05 0.09 15.64
C ILE A 161 -2.14 -0.24 14.61
N PHE A 162 -2.45 -1.53 14.41
CA PHE A 162 -3.42 -2.00 13.42
C PHE A 162 -4.86 -1.61 13.82
N LYS A 163 -5.16 -1.65 15.11
CA LYS A 163 -6.39 -1.07 15.69
C LYS A 163 -6.45 0.46 15.62
N LYS A 164 -5.38 1.11 15.16
CA LYS A 164 -5.22 2.58 15.11
C LYS A 164 -5.30 3.23 16.50
N GLU A 165 -5.04 2.46 17.57
CA GLU A 165 -4.96 2.93 18.95
C GLU A 165 -3.62 3.63 19.23
N ASP A 166 -2.55 3.10 18.63
CA ASP A 166 -1.23 3.73 18.62
C ASP A 166 -0.92 4.25 17.22
N ARG A 167 -0.44 5.50 17.14
CA ARG A 167 -0.02 6.13 15.88
C ARG A 167 1.48 6.24 15.79
N ASP A 168 2.21 5.63 16.71
CA ASP A 168 3.64 5.78 16.83
C ASP A 168 4.30 4.38 16.94
N CYS A 169 5.31 4.12 16.10
CA CYS A 169 6.07 2.87 16.12
C CYS A 169 7.17 2.79 17.20
N SER A 170 7.20 3.67 18.20
CA SER A 170 8.24 3.68 19.25
C SER A 170 8.22 2.41 20.08
N LYS A 171 7.06 1.97 20.57
CA LYS A 171 6.95 0.70 21.31
C LYS A 171 7.32 -0.51 20.46
N LEU A 172 7.00 -0.45 19.16
CA LEU A 172 7.39 -1.49 18.23
C LEU A 172 8.91 -1.53 18.05
N LEU A 173 9.57 -0.36 17.95
CA LEU A 173 11.03 -0.28 17.91
C LEU A 173 11.66 -0.78 19.21
N GLU A 174 11.12 -0.42 20.37
CA GLU A 174 11.56 -0.87 21.70
C GLU A 174 11.40 -2.39 21.89
N SER A 175 10.50 -3.04 21.14
CA SER A 175 10.34 -4.50 21.16
C SER A 175 11.45 -5.26 20.40
N LEU A 176 12.23 -4.54 19.57
CA LEU A 176 13.41 -5.07 18.89
C LEU A 176 14.63 -4.95 19.82
N PRO A 177 15.72 -5.71 19.56
CA PRO A 177 16.95 -5.60 20.36
C PRO A 177 17.54 -4.19 20.37
N ASP A 178 18.21 -3.82 21.47
CA ASP A 178 18.75 -2.46 21.71
C ASP A 178 19.64 -1.92 20.59
N GLU A 179 20.32 -2.80 19.85
CA GLU A 179 21.13 -2.43 18.69
C GLU A 179 20.34 -1.78 17.55
N PHE A 180 19.01 -1.91 17.54
CA PHE A 180 18.09 -1.28 16.58
C PHE A 180 17.54 0.06 17.07
N HIS A 181 17.71 0.40 18.36
CA HIS A 181 17.16 1.65 18.92
C HIS A 181 17.97 2.89 18.54
N SER A 182 19.18 2.69 18.01
CA SER A 182 20.09 3.76 17.60
C SER A 182 20.88 3.40 16.34
N GLY A 183 21.41 4.43 15.67
CA GLY A 183 22.15 4.29 14.43
C GLY A 183 21.25 4.19 13.19
N GLN A 184 21.88 4.23 12.01
CA GLN A 184 21.19 3.98 10.74
C GLN A 184 21.19 2.48 10.48
N LYS A 185 20.01 1.87 10.51
CA LYS A 185 19.78 0.50 10.03
C LYS A 185 19.14 0.55 8.66
N THR A 186 19.50 -0.41 7.83
CA THR A 186 18.88 -0.59 6.52
C THR A 186 17.43 -1.07 6.69
N PHE A 187 16.63 -0.86 5.65
CA PHE A 187 15.26 -1.35 5.63
C PHE A 187 15.22 -2.89 5.76
N ALA A 188 16.10 -3.59 5.05
CA ALA A 188 16.22 -5.04 5.10
C ALA A 188 16.55 -5.56 6.50
N GLU A 189 17.52 -4.95 7.21
CA GLU A 189 17.89 -5.36 8.58
C GLU A 189 16.72 -5.23 9.56
N ILE A 190 16.04 -4.07 9.58
CA ILE A 190 14.88 -3.87 10.47
C ILE A 190 13.75 -4.83 10.10
N SER A 191 13.50 -5.02 8.80
CA SER A 191 12.38 -5.85 8.34
C SER A 191 12.58 -7.31 8.68
N ARG A 192 13.76 -7.85 8.37
CA ARG A 192 14.15 -9.20 8.76
C ARG A 192 13.99 -9.38 10.26
N LYS A 193 14.49 -8.44 11.06
CA LYS A 193 14.46 -8.62 12.51
C LYS A 193 13.04 -8.59 13.09
N LEU A 194 12.18 -7.72 12.56
CA LEU A 194 10.78 -7.70 12.98
C LEU A 194 10.07 -9.00 12.61
N LEU A 195 10.24 -9.49 11.37
CA LEU A 195 9.60 -10.73 10.92
C LEU A 195 10.07 -11.95 11.73
N GLU A 196 11.37 -12.06 12.03
CA GLU A 196 11.91 -13.08 12.94
C GLU A 196 11.27 -13.01 14.34
N ARG A 197 11.08 -11.81 14.89
CA ARG A 197 10.45 -11.63 16.21
C ARG A 197 8.98 -12.03 16.18
N LEU A 198 8.24 -11.68 15.12
CA LEU A 198 6.84 -12.10 14.96
C LEU A 198 6.71 -13.61 14.85
N GLN A 199 7.59 -14.27 14.09
CA GLN A 199 7.64 -15.73 14.01
C GLN A 199 7.94 -16.36 15.38
N ALA A 200 8.93 -15.85 16.11
CA ALA A 200 9.28 -16.33 17.45
C ALA A 200 8.16 -16.10 18.50
N GLU A 201 7.31 -15.11 18.29
CA GLU A 201 6.11 -14.83 19.09
C GLU A 201 4.90 -15.69 18.66
N ASN A 202 5.13 -16.79 17.94
CA ASN A 202 4.11 -17.70 17.40
C ASN A 202 3.08 -17.02 16.50
N ASN A 203 3.51 -16.00 15.76
CA ASN A 203 2.68 -15.44 14.72
C ASN A 203 2.81 -16.24 13.42
N ASP A 204 2.23 -17.45 13.40
CA ASP A 204 2.27 -18.37 12.25
C ASP A 204 1.72 -17.79 10.93
N TYR A 205 1.09 -16.62 10.96
CA TYR A 205 0.62 -15.88 9.78
C TYR A 205 1.73 -15.05 9.13
N VAL A 206 2.93 -15.01 9.68
CA VAL A 206 4.13 -14.57 8.94
C VAL A 206 4.91 -15.75 8.36
N ASP A 207 4.53 -16.99 8.68
CA ASP A 207 5.28 -18.16 8.25
C ASP A 207 5.03 -18.51 6.79
N MET A 208 6.14 -18.87 6.14
CA MET A 208 6.24 -19.42 4.82
C MET A 208 7.00 -20.74 4.92
N VAL A 209 6.36 -21.82 4.52
CA VAL A 209 6.96 -23.15 4.45
C VAL A 209 7.46 -23.39 3.04
N THR A 210 8.74 -23.71 2.91
CA THR A 210 9.39 -23.96 1.62
C THR A 210 9.80 -25.42 1.55
N ASN A 211 9.33 -26.13 0.54
CA ASN A 211 9.76 -27.51 0.28
C ASN A 211 10.88 -27.52 -0.77
N TRP A 212 11.93 -28.23 -0.44
CA TRP A 212 13.15 -28.35 -1.20
C TRP A 212 13.32 -29.77 -1.70
N TYR A 213 13.73 -29.88 -2.96
CA TYR A 213 14.34 -31.08 -3.50
C TYR A 213 15.84 -30.86 -3.60
N LEU A 214 16.62 -31.70 -2.94
CA LEU A 214 18.07 -31.58 -2.84
C LEU A 214 18.72 -32.71 -3.63
N ILE A 215 19.70 -32.38 -4.45
CA ILE A 215 20.49 -33.35 -5.22
C ILE A 215 21.96 -33.14 -4.90
N CYS A 216 22.65 -34.20 -4.45
CA CYS A 216 24.10 -34.16 -4.25
C CYS A 216 24.82 -34.39 -5.58
N HIS A 217 25.62 -33.43 -6.04
CA HIS A 217 26.35 -33.56 -7.30
C HIS A 217 27.50 -34.58 -7.24
N ASP A 218 27.97 -34.97 -6.05
CA ASP A 218 29.08 -35.92 -5.91
C ASP A 218 28.65 -37.39 -5.94
N CYS A 219 27.41 -37.70 -5.55
CA CYS A 219 26.94 -39.07 -5.42
C CYS A 219 25.50 -39.32 -5.88
N ASP A 220 24.88 -38.30 -6.50
CA ASP A 220 23.51 -38.31 -7.03
C ASP A 220 22.44 -38.70 -5.99
N ASP A 221 22.75 -38.54 -4.70
CA ASP A 221 21.80 -38.77 -3.60
C ASP A 221 20.74 -37.66 -3.59
N GLU A 222 19.48 -38.08 -3.49
CA GLU A 222 18.31 -37.21 -3.56
C GLU A 222 17.63 -37.14 -2.19
N GLU A 223 17.29 -35.95 -1.74
CA GLU A 223 16.65 -35.72 -0.44
C GLU A 223 15.58 -34.64 -0.53
N GLU A 224 14.44 -34.85 0.14
CA GLU A 224 13.47 -33.79 0.36
C GLU A 224 13.73 -33.10 1.70
N ALA A 225 13.62 -31.78 1.74
CA ALA A 225 13.74 -30.99 2.95
C ALA A 225 12.64 -29.93 3.02
N THR A 226 12.31 -29.51 4.24
CA THR A 226 11.34 -28.44 4.46
C THR A 226 11.98 -27.39 5.37
N THR A 227 11.94 -26.13 4.94
CA THR A 227 12.36 -24.97 5.73
C THR A 227 11.15 -24.10 6.07
N MET A 228 11.28 -23.31 7.13
CA MET A 228 10.29 -22.33 7.54
C MET A 228 10.96 -20.96 7.58
N GLU A 229 10.42 -20.04 6.80
CA GLU A 229 10.93 -18.70 6.56
C GLU A 229 9.78 -17.70 6.74
N THR A 230 10.06 -16.40 6.65
CA THR A 230 9.01 -15.35 6.77
C THR A 230 8.93 -14.42 5.57
N PHE A 231 9.92 -14.49 4.68
CA PHE A 231 10.02 -13.69 3.46
C PHE A 231 10.97 -14.38 2.47
N VAL A 232 10.93 -13.96 1.20
CA VAL A 232 11.93 -14.32 0.19
C VAL A 232 12.84 -13.13 -0.07
N SER A 233 14.15 -13.35 -0.01
CA SER A 233 15.16 -12.38 -0.45
C SER A 233 15.31 -12.42 -1.96
N VAL A 234 14.99 -11.31 -2.63
CA VAL A 234 14.99 -11.17 -4.08
C VAL A 234 16.19 -10.35 -4.50
N PRO A 235 17.29 -10.97 -4.99
CA PRO A 235 18.37 -10.22 -5.60
C PRO A 235 17.85 -9.54 -6.87
N LEU A 236 18.20 -8.26 -7.06
CA LEU A 236 17.76 -7.49 -8.23
C LEU A 236 18.96 -7.16 -9.16
N PRO A 237 19.19 -7.94 -10.22
CA PRO A 237 20.15 -7.60 -11.27
C PRO A 237 19.78 -6.31 -12.02
N ASP A 238 20.77 -5.62 -12.59
CA ASP A 238 20.60 -4.32 -13.27
C ASP A 238 19.63 -4.35 -14.49
N ASP A 239 19.43 -5.53 -15.08
CA ASP A 239 18.56 -5.74 -16.24
C ASP A 239 17.36 -6.67 -15.95
N ALA A 240 16.96 -6.80 -14.69
CA ALA A 240 15.86 -7.69 -14.32
C ALA A 240 14.48 -7.02 -14.42
N ASP A 241 13.56 -7.67 -15.14
CA ASP A 241 12.14 -7.45 -14.92
C ASP A 241 11.68 -8.14 -13.63
N PHE A 242 10.45 -7.86 -13.23
CA PHE A 242 9.90 -8.37 -11.97
C PHE A 242 9.82 -9.90 -11.92
N GLN A 243 9.44 -10.54 -13.03
CA GLN A 243 9.29 -11.99 -13.09
C GLN A 243 10.66 -12.66 -13.03
N MET A 244 11.62 -12.18 -13.82
CA MET A 244 12.98 -12.70 -13.84
C MET A 244 13.68 -12.53 -12.49
N ALA A 245 13.49 -11.41 -11.79
CA ALA A 245 14.06 -11.23 -10.46
C ALA A 245 13.53 -12.27 -9.45
N ILE A 246 12.23 -12.58 -9.49
CA ILE A 246 11.62 -13.59 -8.63
C ILE A 246 12.09 -14.99 -9.01
N GLU A 247 12.14 -15.31 -10.30
CA GLU A 247 12.64 -16.60 -10.79
C GLU A 247 14.10 -16.82 -10.34
N ASN A 248 14.96 -15.82 -10.51
CA ASN A 248 16.34 -15.85 -10.00
C ASN A 248 16.43 -16.00 -8.48
N ALA A 249 15.46 -15.44 -7.74
CA ALA A 249 15.40 -15.62 -6.28
C ALA A 249 15.12 -17.07 -5.90
N LEU A 250 14.35 -17.78 -6.72
CA LEU A 250 13.93 -19.17 -6.53
C LEU A 250 14.83 -20.19 -7.25
N GLU A 251 15.79 -19.71 -8.05
CA GLU A 251 16.75 -20.55 -8.75
C GLU A 251 17.55 -21.45 -7.81
N PRO A 252 18.04 -22.59 -8.31
CA PRO A 252 18.70 -23.58 -7.49
C PRO A 252 19.97 -22.99 -6.87
N ARG A 253 20.07 -23.04 -5.55
CA ARG A 253 21.27 -22.60 -4.83
C ARG A 253 22.04 -23.80 -4.31
N ILE A 254 23.36 -23.71 -4.33
CA ILE A 254 24.19 -24.57 -3.48
C ILE A 254 23.69 -24.33 -2.06
N HIS A 255 23.22 -25.36 -1.38
CA HIS A 255 22.77 -25.24 -0.01
C HIS A 255 24.02 -25.36 0.88
N PRO A 256 24.67 -24.23 1.28
CA PRO A 256 26.03 -24.29 1.81
C PRO A 256 26.06 -24.99 3.17
N ASP A 257 24.92 -25.01 3.87
CA ASP A 257 24.82 -25.47 5.25
C ASP A 257 24.41 -26.95 5.39
N LYS A 258 24.24 -27.69 4.28
CA LYS A 258 23.77 -29.08 4.33
C LYS A 258 24.76 -30.04 3.68
N GLU A 259 25.38 -30.88 4.52
CA GLU A 259 26.21 -31.98 4.09
C GLU A 259 25.33 -33.12 3.56
N CYS A 260 25.72 -33.70 2.43
CA CYS A 260 25.07 -34.90 1.94
C CYS A 260 25.26 -36.05 2.94
N LYS A 261 24.16 -36.67 3.38
CA LYS A 261 24.17 -37.77 4.36
C LYS A 261 24.95 -39.00 3.88
N ASN A 262 25.07 -39.19 2.57
CA ASN A 262 25.74 -40.34 1.98
C ASN A 262 27.25 -40.11 1.80
N CYS A 263 27.66 -38.99 1.19
CA CYS A 263 29.07 -38.73 0.87
C CYS A 263 29.77 -37.74 1.82
N ASN A 264 29.03 -37.11 2.75
CA ASN A 264 29.49 -36.08 3.70
C ASN A 264 30.19 -34.88 3.03
N ARG A 265 29.86 -34.59 1.77
CA ARG A 265 30.36 -33.40 1.05
C ARG A 265 29.31 -32.31 1.03
N GLN A 266 29.77 -31.06 1.05
CA GLN A 266 28.96 -29.83 0.97
C GLN A 266 28.75 -29.42 -0.49
N ASN A 267 28.14 -30.32 -1.28
CA ASN A 267 27.88 -30.10 -2.70
C ASN A 267 26.44 -30.53 -3.06
N GLN A 268 25.50 -30.16 -2.19
CA GLN A 268 24.07 -30.33 -2.43
C GLN A 268 23.48 -29.09 -3.09
N HIS A 269 22.78 -29.29 -4.19
CA HIS A 269 22.01 -28.25 -4.87
C HIS A 269 20.55 -28.42 -4.50
N GLY A 270 19.90 -27.35 -4.04
CA GLY A 270 18.50 -27.36 -3.66
C GLY A 270 17.62 -26.61 -4.64
N TYR A 271 16.47 -27.20 -4.95
CA TYR A 271 15.42 -26.63 -5.78
C TYR A 271 14.18 -26.44 -4.93
N ILE A 272 13.60 -25.23 -4.93
CA ILE A 272 12.30 -25.02 -4.31
C ILE A 272 11.23 -25.65 -5.21
N THR A 273 10.50 -26.62 -4.67
CA THR A 273 9.43 -27.31 -5.40
C THR A 273 8.06 -26.78 -5.06
N ARG A 274 7.87 -26.29 -3.83
CA ARG A 274 6.62 -25.69 -3.36
C ARG A 274 6.89 -24.61 -2.33
N LEU A 275 6.04 -23.59 -2.37
CA LEU A 275 6.00 -22.51 -1.39
C LEU A 275 4.59 -22.43 -0.81
N HIS A 276 4.48 -22.67 0.49
CA HIS A 276 3.22 -22.66 1.21
C HIS A 276 3.26 -21.66 2.36
N ASN A 277 2.60 -20.53 2.19
CA ASN A 277 2.36 -19.57 3.25
C ASN A 277 1.03 -19.85 3.97
N SER A 278 1.04 -19.71 5.30
CA SER A 278 -0.16 -19.84 6.15
C SER A 278 -1.18 -18.73 5.90
N ASN A 279 -0.68 -17.57 5.47
CA ASN A 279 -1.48 -16.44 5.01
C ASN A 279 -1.69 -16.54 3.48
N SER A 280 -2.55 -15.69 2.93
CA SER A 280 -2.70 -15.50 1.48
C SER A 280 -1.61 -14.62 0.87
N HIS A 281 -0.63 -14.15 1.65
CA HIS A 281 0.31 -13.10 1.25
C HIS A 281 1.79 -13.49 1.27
N LEU A 282 2.50 -13.28 0.17
CA LEU A 282 3.95 -13.46 0.11
C LEU A 282 4.64 -12.11 0.34
N ILE A 283 5.63 -12.07 1.24
CA ILE A 283 6.48 -10.91 1.49
C ILE A 283 7.82 -11.15 0.81
N LEU A 284 8.24 -10.20 -0.03
CA LEU A 284 9.54 -10.20 -0.69
C LEU A 284 10.36 -9.02 -0.18
N LEU A 285 11.61 -9.26 0.21
CA LEU A 285 12.59 -8.21 0.49
C LEU A 285 13.53 -8.10 -0.71
N VAL A 286 13.69 -6.90 -1.26
CA VAL A 286 14.46 -6.68 -2.48
C VAL A 286 15.90 -6.33 -2.11
N ASP A 287 16.81 -7.23 -2.42
CA ASP A 287 18.26 -7.05 -2.24
C ASP A 287 18.82 -6.40 -3.52
N ARG A 288 18.83 -5.06 -3.55
CA ARG A 288 19.28 -4.28 -4.71
C ARG A 288 20.68 -3.70 -4.51
N GLU A 289 21.44 -3.62 -5.60
CA GLU A 289 22.59 -2.70 -5.65
C GLU A 289 22.08 -1.25 -5.81
N GLU A 290 22.92 -0.25 -5.53
CA GLU A 290 22.48 1.15 -5.40
C GLU A 290 21.71 1.69 -6.64
N THR A 291 22.02 1.15 -7.82
CA THR A 291 21.48 1.59 -9.12
C THR A 291 20.40 0.67 -9.69
N SER A 292 20.22 -0.54 -9.16
CA SER A 292 19.36 -1.55 -9.78
C SER A 292 17.88 -1.22 -9.60
N LYS A 293 17.10 -1.37 -10.68
CA LYS A 293 15.66 -1.10 -10.73
C LYS A 293 14.98 -2.11 -11.64
N PHE A 294 13.70 -2.38 -11.37
CA PHE A 294 12.90 -3.18 -12.29
C PHE A 294 12.76 -2.46 -13.64
N LEU A 295 12.99 -3.18 -14.73
CA LEU A 295 12.98 -2.61 -16.08
C LEU A 295 11.58 -2.19 -16.55
N ASP A 296 10.58 -3.07 -16.45
CA ASP A 296 9.22 -2.72 -16.85
C ASP A 296 8.20 -3.67 -16.24
N THR A 297 7.39 -3.15 -15.31
CA THR A 297 6.22 -3.88 -14.79
C THR A 297 5.21 -2.88 -14.27
N SER A 298 3.98 -2.92 -14.78
CA SER A 298 2.86 -2.23 -14.14
C SER A 298 2.55 -2.94 -12.83
N ALA A 299 2.37 -2.18 -11.76
CA ALA A 299 1.93 -2.66 -10.45
C ALA A 299 0.62 -3.47 -10.50
N ASN A 300 -0.16 -3.35 -11.58
CA ASN A 300 -1.42 -4.06 -11.77
C ASN A 300 -1.29 -5.47 -12.38
N SER A 301 -0.09 -5.85 -12.81
CA SER A 301 0.18 -7.15 -13.45
C SER A 301 0.08 -8.32 -12.45
N THR A 302 -0.25 -9.50 -12.96
CA THR A 302 -0.13 -10.77 -12.22
C THR A 302 1.29 -11.32 -12.37
N CYS A 303 1.81 -11.90 -11.31
CA CYS A 303 3.10 -12.60 -11.30
C CYS A 303 2.85 -14.08 -11.02
N HIS A 304 3.57 -14.95 -11.73
CA HIS A 304 3.45 -16.40 -11.55
C HIS A 304 4.64 -16.89 -10.74
N ILE A 305 4.39 -17.52 -9.59
CA ILE A 305 5.44 -18.01 -8.70
C ILE A 305 5.20 -19.50 -8.46
N LEU A 306 6.11 -20.33 -8.99
CA LEU A 306 6.00 -21.79 -8.98
C LEU A 306 4.70 -22.29 -9.62
N ASP A 307 3.72 -22.69 -8.82
CA ASP A 307 2.42 -23.21 -9.24
C ASP A 307 1.24 -22.29 -8.89
N GLN A 308 1.52 -21.06 -8.46
CA GLN A 308 0.52 -20.12 -7.94
C GLN A 308 0.65 -18.72 -8.57
N ASP A 309 -0.49 -18.16 -8.97
CA ASP A 309 -0.57 -16.77 -9.41
C ASP A 309 -0.73 -15.82 -8.22
N TYR A 310 -0.08 -14.67 -8.32
CA TYR A 310 -0.08 -13.61 -7.33
C TYR A 310 -0.38 -12.24 -7.95
N LYS A 311 -0.94 -11.35 -7.13
CA LYS A 311 -1.13 -9.93 -7.47
C LYS A 311 -0.44 -9.04 -6.44
N LEU A 312 0.17 -7.97 -6.92
CA LEU A 312 0.74 -6.95 -6.06
C LEU A 312 -0.36 -6.23 -5.27
N THR A 313 -0.21 -6.18 -3.95
CA THR A 313 -1.10 -5.47 -3.03
C THR A 313 -0.41 -4.27 -2.39
N ALA A 314 0.89 -4.35 -2.15
CA ALA A 314 1.67 -3.21 -1.67
C ALA A 314 3.15 -3.33 -1.99
N PHE A 315 3.86 -2.20 -1.98
CA PHE A 315 5.32 -2.17 -2.03
C PHE A 315 5.88 -0.93 -1.32
N THR A 316 7.14 -1.02 -0.89
CA THR A 316 7.88 0.06 -0.24
C THR A 316 8.83 0.71 -1.24
N GLU A 317 8.69 2.00 -1.45
CA GLU A 317 9.59 2.86 -2.22
C GLU A 317 10.55 3.60 -1.28
N VAL A 318 11.83 3.68 -1.66
CA VAL A 318 12.81 4.54 -0.99
C VAL A 318 13.23 5.70 -1.88
N LYS A 319 13.20 6.91 -1.32
CA LYS A 319 13.76 8.11 -1.97
C LYS A 319 14.87 8.67 -1.14
N GLU A 320 15.91 9.12 -1.82
CA GLU A 320 16.93 9.93 -1.20
C GLU A 320 16.53 11.40 -1.29
N LYS A 321 16.45 12.06 -0.14
CA LYS A 321 16.20 13.49 -0.03
C LYS A 321 17.48 14.16 0.45
N VAL A 322 18.09 14.92 -0.44
CA VAL A 322 19.28 15.73 -0.12
C VAL A 322 18.83 17.07 0.43
N ASP A 323 19.27 17.39 1.65
CA ASP A 323 19.11 18.72 2.22
C ASP A 323 19.99 19.70 1.44
N LYS A 324 19.36 20.70 0.80
CA LYS A 324 20.05 21.68 -0.03
C LYS A 324 21.03 22.58 0.74
N ARG A 325 20.88 22.70 2.06
CA ARG A 325 21.71 23.57 2.92
C ARG A 325 22.89 22.82 3.51
N THR A 326 22.68 21.58 3.94
CA THR A 326 23.73 20.79 4.60
C THR A 326 24.41 19.78 3.67
N GLY A 327 23.81 19.53 2.49
CA GLY A 327 24.24 18.46 1.58
C GLY A 327 23.96 17.06 2.12
N ALA A 328 23.37 16.94 3.32
CA ALA A 328 23.10 15.65 3.94
C ALA A 328 21.98 14.92 3.21
N ALA A 329 22.25 13.70 2.80
CA ALA A 329 21.26 12.82 2.20
C ALA A 329 20.51 12.05 3.28
N THR A 330 19.19 12.02 3.18
CA THR A 330 18.31 11.28 4.09
C THR A 330 17.39 10.37 3.27
N LYS A 331 17.32 9.09 3.65
CA LYS A 331 16.38 8.15 3.04
C LYS A 331 14.98 8.39 3.59
N VAL A 332 13.99 8.47 2.71
CA VAL A 332 12.57 8.60 3.02
C VAL A 332 11.86 7.37 2.46
N PHE A 333 11.19 6.63 3.33
CA PHE A 333 10.45 5.43 2.96
C PHE A 333 8.98 5.76 2.77
N LYS A 334 8.40 5.22 1.71
CA LYS A 334 7.01 5.38 1.34
C LYS A 334 6.41 4.02 1.06
N THR A 335 5.16 3.83 1.40
CA THR A 335 4.44 2.59 1.08
C THR A 335 3.33 2.90 0.10
N TRP A 336 3.34 2.19 -1.02
CA TRP A 336 2.29 2.21 -2.02
C TRP A 336 1.35 1.04 -1.75
N ILE A 337 0.06 1.34 -1.55
CA ILE A 337 -0.95 0.37 -1.15
C ILE A 337 -2.06 0.36 -2.19
N ARG A 338 -2.41 -0.83 -2.66
CA ARG A 338 -3.54 -1.05 -3.56
C ARG A 338 -4.84 -0.89 -2.79
N ASN A 339 -5.70 -0.02 -3.30
CA ASN A 339 -7.06 0.20 -2.82
C ASN A 339 -8.03 0.13 -3.99
N ARG A 340 -8.65 -1.05 -4.14
CA ARG A 340 -9.53 -1.40 -5.27
C ARG A 340 -8.80 -1.19 -6.60
N ASP A 341 -9.25 -0.22 -7.39
CA ASP A 341 -8.74 0.09 -8.73
C ASP A 341 -7.70 1.21 -8.72
N SER A 342 -7.18 1.59 -7.55
CA SER A 342 -6.21 2.69 -7.40
C SER A 342 -5.14 2.36 -6.38
N TRP A 343 -4.02 3.07 -6.46
CA TRP A 343 -2.88 3.01 -5.57
C TRP A 343 -2.82 4.27 -4.70
N ILE A 344 -2.49 4.10 -3.43
CA ILE A 344 -2.32 5.17 -2.45
C ILE A 344 -0.89 5.15 -1.96
N CYS A 345 -0.19 6.27 -2.09
CA CYS A 345 1.16 6.47 -1.56
C CYS A 345 1.09 7.12 -0.18
N VAL A 346 1.65 6.47 0.82
CA VAL A 346 1.72 6.94 2.20
C VAL A 346 3.18 7.12 2.62
N SER A 347 3.47 8.24 3.26
CA SER A 347 4.76 8.54 3.88
C SER A 347 4.50 9.00 5.31
N ASP A 348 4.82 8.14 6.28
CA ASP A 348 4.55 8.37 7.70
C ASP A 348 3.06 8.78 7.94
N LYS A 349 2.82 10.02 8.38
CA LYS A 349 1.48 10.53 8.71
C LYS A 349 0.71 11.07 7.52
N SER A 350 1.38 11.18 6.37
CA SER A 350 0.90 11.89 5.19
C SER A 350 0.54 10.91 4.08
N ILE A 351 -0.60 11.17 3.45
CA ILE A 351 -0.97 10.51 2.21
C ILE A 351 -0.59 11.47 1.10
N GLU A 352 0.38 11.09 0.27
CA GLU A 352 0.98 12.00 -0.68
C GLU A 352 0.32 11.96 -2.06
N LYS A 353 -0.08 10.76 -2.50
CA LYS A 353 -0.59 10.55 -3.86
C LYS A 353 -1.66 9.48 -3.90
N LYS A 354 -2.55 9.62 -4.89
CA LYS A 354 -3.45 8.58 -5.36
C LYS A 354 -3.35 8.49 -6.88
N GLN A 355 -3.15 7.30 -7.42
CA GLN A 355 -2.98 7.06 -8.87
C GLN A 355 -3.68 5.77 -9.27
N ASP A 356 -4.22 5.69 -10.49
CA ASP A 356 -4.93 4.48 -10.94
C ASP A 356 -3.95 3.37 -11.37
N ASP A 357 -2.80 3.78 -11.91
CA ASP A 357 -1.72 2.88 -12.30
C ASP A 357 -0.37 3.41 -11.80
N VAL A 358 0.51 2.48 -11.45
CA VAL A 358 1.86 2.79 -10.98
C VAL A 358 2.84 1.95 -11.79
N ASN A 359 3.72 2.62 -12.52
CA ASN A 359 4.82 1.96 -13.20
C ASN A 359 5.95 1.76 -12.18
N LEU A 360 6.37 0.50 -11.99
CA LEU A 360 7.47 0.17 -11.09
C LEU A 360 8.83 0.58 -11.65
N SER A 361 8.92 0.82 -12.97
CA SER A 361 10.15 1.30 -13.60
C SER A 361 10.55 2.66 -13.03
N GLY A 362 11.82 2.77 -12.64
CA GLY A 362 12.37 3.99 -12.06
C GLY A 362 12.13 4.15 -10.54
N ILE A 363 11.30 3.31 -9.92
CA ILE A 363 11.06 3.27 -8.48
C ILE A 363 12.13 2.40 -7.80
N ASN A 364 12.74 2.91 -6.73
CA ASN A 364 13.62 2.12 -5.89
C ASN A 364 12.77 1.35 -4.87
N ILE A 365 12.55 0.06 -5.12
CA ILE A 365 11.71 -0.80 -4.28
C ILE A 365 12.58 -1.55 -3.27
N GLU A 366 12.16 -1.57 -2.01
CA GLU A 366 12.87 -2.28 -0.91
C GLU A 366 12.11 -3.52 -0.42
N ALA A 367 10.78 -3.52 -0.55
CA ALA A 367 9.96 -4.68 -0.22
C ALA A 367 8.62 -4.67 -0.97
N ILE A 368 8.04 -5.85 -1.12
CA ILE A 368 6.83 -6.12 -1.88
C ILE A 368 5.93 -7.07 -1.08
N ALA A 369 4.63 -6.84 -1.12
CA ALA A 369 3.59 -7.76 -0.66
C ALA A 369 2.72 -8.20 -1.83
N LEU A 370 2.56 -9.51 -1.97
CA LEU A 370 1.80 -10.17 -3.02
C LEU A 370 0.65 -10.99 -2.41
N GLU A 371 -0.57 -10.91 -2.92
CA GLU A 371 -1.70 -11.76 -2.50
C GLU A 371 -1.95 -12.86 -3.55
N LYS A 372 -2.21 -14.09 -3.09
CA LYS A 372 -2.62 -15.21 -3.95
C LYS A 372 -3.85 -14.81 -4.76
N TYR A 373 -3.78 -14.98 -6.07
CA TYR A 373 -4.86 -14.66 -6.98
C TYR A 373 -5.46 -15.95 -7.54
N TYR A 374 -6.77 -16.12 -7.33
CA TYR A 374 -7.57 -17.17 -7.95
C TYR A 374 -8.48 -16.50 -8.98
N PRO A 375 -8.31 -16.77 -10.28
CA PRO A 375 -9.04 -16.08 -11.35
C PRO A 375 -10.55 -16.35 -11.39
#